data_AF-A0AAT9PJV0-F1
#
_entry.id   AF-A0AAT9PJV0-F1
#
_cell.length_a   1.000
_cell.length_b   1.000
_cell.length_c   1.000
_cell.angle_alpha   90.00
_cell.angle_beta   90.00
_cell.angle_gamma   90.00
#
_symmetry.space_group_name_H-M   'P 1'
#
loop_
_entity.id
_entity.type
_entity.pdbx_description
1 polymer ?
#
loop_
_entity_poly.entity_id
_entity_poly.type
_entity_poly.pdbx_seq_one_letter_code
_entity_poly.pdbx_strand_id
1 'polypeptide(L)'
;MKKKSYKILAVSAFLIMTTTYAVTPVATFAIETEQTNTGDMSLSANEEKMKKTVQDAGLFAKAMNEYSYLLINNPDVSFEGISINGYADLPSKIVQDQKNARAHAVTWNTKVKKQLLDTLTGIIEYDTKFENYYETLVEAINNGNGDTLKKGITDLRLGIQRNQESAKALIEELTKLKNAIGEDVRVFGSHKETLQSILKNQGADVETDQKRLDEVLGQVNYYKKLESDGLIMVKVPFIPTLISGGIMIGTARDNLGRLEPALAELRKTVDYKITLNRVVGVAFHNISDMHSTIDSAITALTYMSTQWDDLDSQYSGILGHIDKADEKADQNRYKFLKPNLNSAKDSWKTLRTDVVTLLEGIKIAEKKEQDFMNLLRPSNVFYFYKKIHNAYTFEIKTGTNAPNASYKVMNLTKNTVHHMWSGGANTSMWADWLSFNPNDEFVVVAVVDGKEYVVYKDKVENIMN
;
A
#
# COMPACT_ATOMS: atom_id res chain seq x y z
N MET A 1 26.22 -17.15 46.61
CA MET A 1 24.84 -17.57 46.25
C MET A 1 24.49 -16.99 44.89
N LYS A 2 23.91 -17.78 43.98
CA LYS A 2 23.35 -17.33 42.68
C LYS A 2 21.84 -17.56 42.69
N LYS A 3 21.03 -16.60 42.23
CA LYS A 3 19.69 -16.84 41.69
C LYS A 3 19.52 -16.00 40.43
N LYS A 4 19.38 -16.66 39.28
CA LYS A 4 18.87 -16.04 38.05
C LYS A 4 17.34 -16.03 38.14
N SER A 5 16.71 -14.93 37.75
CA SER A 5 15.26 -14.90 37.48
C SER A 5 15.05 -14.88 35.97
N TYR A 6 14.60 -16.00 35.41
CA TYR A 6 14.09 -16.04 34.05
C TYR A 6 12.67 -15.44 34.06
N LYS A 7 12.41 -14.44 33.20
CA LYS A 7 11.04 -14.01 32.92
C LYS A 7 10.43 -14.97 31.89
N ILE A 8 9.33 -15.61 32.27
CA ILE A 8 8.61 -16.58 31.45
C ILE A 8 7.82 -15.84 30.38
N LEU A 9 7.93 -16.27 29.11
CA LEU A 9 7.04 -15.87 28.03
C LEU A 9 5.67 -16.53 28.26
N ALA A 10 4.63 -15.72 28.48
CA ALA A 10 3.26 -16.20 28.51
C ALA A 10 2.77 -16.44 27.08
N VAL A 11 2.63 -17.71 26.70
CA VAL A 11 1.98 -18.09 25.44
C VAL A 11 0.47 -18.05 25.65
N SER A 12 -0.19 -17.05 25.05
CA SER A 12 -1.64 -16.89 25.11
C SER A 12 -2.34 -17.88 24.16
N ALA A 13 -2.68 -19.07 24.67
CA ALA A 13 -3.56 -19.99 23.95
C ALA A 13 -5.00 -19.42 23.90
N PHE A 14 -5.50 -19.13 22.71
CA PHE A 14 -6.91 -18.76 22.50
C PHE A 14 -7.80 -19.99 22.68
N LEU A 15 -8.49 -20.06 23.82
CA LEU A 15 -9.51 -21.07 24.10
C LEU A 15 -10.87 -20.59 23.58
N ILE A 16 -11.37 -21.20 22.51
CA ILE A 16 -12.72 -20.93 21.99
C ILE A 16 -13.73 -21.62 22.91
N MET A 17 -14.40 -20.84 23.76
CA MET A 17 -15.54 -21.32 24.54
C MET A 17 -16.85 -21.11 23.77
N THR A 18 -17.43 -22.20 23.26
CA THR A 18 -18.79 -22.21 22.71
C THR A 18 -19.81 -22.22 23.86
N THR A 19 -20.46 -21.10 24.13
CA THR A 19 -21.51 -21.00 25.16
C THR A 19 -22.82 -21.62 24.66
N THR A 20 -23.12 -22.84 25.11
CA THR A 20 -24.43 -23.46 24.92
C THR A 20 -25.46 -22.79 25.84
N TYR A 21 -26.24 -21.86 25.32
CA TYR A 21 -27.40 -21.32 26.03
C TYR A 21 -28.56 -22.32 25.97
N ALA A 22 -28.84 -22.97 27.10
CA ALA A 22 -30.10 -23.68 27.31
C ALA A 22 -31.19 -22.66 27.67
N VAL A 23 -32.27 -22.61 26.89
CA VAL A 23 -33.44 -21.76 27.15
C VAL A 23 -34.61 -22.68 27.50
N THR A 24 -35.23 -22.47 28.67
CA THR A 24 -36.42 -23.21 29.12
C THR A 24 -37.69 -22.67 28.47
N PRO A 25 -38.71 -23.51 28.24
CA PRO A 25 -39.93 -23.10 27.55
C PRO A 25 -40.91 -22.40 28.51
N VAL A 26 -41.53 -21.33 28.03
CA VAL A 26 -42.79 -20.80 28.57
C VAL A 26 -43.80 -20.77 27.43
N ALA A 27 -44.98 -21.34 27.64
CA ALA A 27 -45.99 -21.53 26.62
C ALA A 27 -46.97 -20.33 26.49
N THR A 28 -47.85 -20.40 25.48
CA THR A 28 -48.88 -19.42 25.06
C THR A 28 -48.33 -18.20 24.29
N PHE A 29 -48.84 -17.81 23.11
CA PHE A 29 -50.06 -18.18 22.36
C PHE A 29 -49.76 -18.55 20.89
N ALA A 30 -50.69 -19.22 20.21
CA ALA A 30 -50.54 -19.64 18.81
C ALA A 30 -51.69 -19.13 17.91
N ILE A 31 -51.50 -17.96 17.31
CA ILE A 31 -52.00 -17.52 15.99
C ILE A 31 -50.95 -16.47 15.52
N GLU A 32 -50.25 -16.58 14.39
CA GLU A 32 -50.22 -17.61 13.35
C GLU A 32 -48.74 -17.84 12.92
N THR A 33 -48.41 -18.97 12.27
CA THR A 33 -47.01 -19.26 11.86
C THR A 33 -46.91 -19.92 10.48
N GLU A 34 -46.90 -19.09 9.42
CA GLU A 34 -46.41 -19.46 8.08
C GLU A 34 -45.40 -18.43 7.56
N GLN A 35 -44.20 -18.37 8.16
CA GLN A 35 -42.93 -17.98 7.48
C GLN A 35 -41.71 -18.07 8.42
N THR A 36 -41.56 -19.19 9.13
CA THR A 36 -40.35 -19.48 9.92
C THR A 36 -39.63 -20.71 9.37
N ASN A 37 -38.87 -20.49 8.30
CA ASN A 37 -37.80 -21.42 7.91
C ASN A 37 -36.50 -20.64 7.77
N THR A 38 -35.50 -21.07 8.54
CA THR A 38 -34.26 -20.35 8.86
C THR A 38 -33.23 -20.41 7.73
N GLY A 39 -33.47 -19.64 6.67
CA GLY A 39 -32.45 -19.20 5.72
C GLY A 39 -32.34 -17.69 5.78
N ASP A 40 -31.12 -17.14 5.78
CA ASP A 40 -30.94 -15.69 5.70
C ASP A 40 -31.43 -15.21 4.32
N MET A 41 -32.49 -14.41 4.31
CA MET A 41 -33.11 -13.86 3.09
C MET A 41 -32.60 -12.44 2.78
N SER A 42 -31.45 -12.04 3.32
CA SER A 42 -30.82 -10.77 3.00
C SER A 42 -30.54 -10.63 1.50
N LEU A 43 -30.81 -9.45 0.95
CA LEU A 43 -30.30 -9.01 -0.35
C LEU A 43 -29.05 -8.10 -0.19
N SER A 44 -28.71 -7.76 1.06
CA SER A 44 -27.63 -6.85 1.48
C SER A 44 -26.40 -7.63 1.92
N ALA A 45 -25.21 -7.09 1.66
CA ALA A 45 -24.00 -7.54 2.34
C ALA A 45 -24.00 -7.15 3.83
N ASN A 46 -23.09 -7.72 4.64
CA ASN A 46 -22.80 -7.19 5.97
C ASN A 46 -22.04 -5.85 5.83
N GLU A 47 -22.77 -4.75 5.94
CA GLU A 47 -22.26 -3.40 5.66
C GLU A 47 -21.06 -3.02 6.52
N GLU A 48 -21.11 -3.27 7.83
CA GLU A 48 -20.03 -2.92 8.76
C GLU A 48 -18.72 -3.63 8.41
N LYS A 49 -18.77 -4.96 8.19
CA LYS A 49 -17.59 -5.74 7.84
C LYS A 49 -17.08 -5.43 6.44
N MET A 50 -17.97 -5.25 5.46
CA MET A 50 -17.57 -4.84 4.11
C MET A 50 -16.92 -3.45 4.10
N LYS A 51 -17.47 -2.49 4.84
CA LYS A 51 -16.88 -1.16 5.03
C LYS A 51 -15.48 -1.26 5.63
N LYS A 52 -15.30 -2.10 6.66
CA LYS A 52 -13.97 -2.37 7.25
C LYS A 52 -13.01 -3.01 6.25
N THR A 53 -13.46 -3.99 5.47
CA THR A 53 -12.64 -4.61 4.40
C THR A 53 -12.22 -3.60 3.32
N VAL A 54 -13.11 -2.69 2.92
CA VAL A 54 -12.80 -1.61 1.96
C VAL A 54 -11.79 -0.61 2.54
N GLN A 55 -11.90 -0.27 3.83
CA GLN A 55 -10.90 0.55 4.53
C GLN A 55 -9.53 -0.13 4.54
N ASP A 56 -9.47 -1.41 4.94
CA ASP A 56 -8.22 -2.17 5.04
C ASP A 56 -7.57 -2.37 3.66
N ALA A 57 -8.35 -2.61 2.61
CA ALA A 57 -7.89 -2.64 1.23
C ALA A 57 -7.25 -1.31 0.79
N GLY A 58 -7.81 -0.17 1.23
CA GLY A 58 -7.26 1.16 0.98
C GLY A 58 -5.94 1.44 1.69
N LEU A 59 -5.86 1.08 2.97
CA LEU A 59 -4.64 1.21 3.78
C LEU A 59 -3.53 0.31 3.22
N PHE A 60 -3.87 -0.91 2.82
CA PHE A 60 -2.98 -1.83 2.11
C PHE A 60 -2.44 -1.21 0.82
N ALA A 61 -3.31 -0.68 -0.05
CA ALA A 61 -2.90 -0.07 -1.31
C ALA A 61 -1.96 1.13 -1.10
N LYS A 62 -2.24 1.97 -0.08
CA LYS A 62 -1.37 3.09 0.31
C LYS A 62 0.01 2.59 0.75
N ALA A 63 0.08 1.66 1.70
CA ALA A 63 1.34 1.13 2.21
C ALA A 63 2.18 0.49 1.09
N MET A 64 1.57 -0.33 0.24
CA MET A 64 2.25 -0.98 -0.88
C MET A 64 2.78 0.02 -1.92
N ASN A 65 2.05 1.10 -2.21
CA ASN A 65 2.53 2.19 -3.06
C ASN A 65 3.78 2.87 -2.45
N GLU A 66 3.79 3.14 -1.15
CA GLU A 66 4.93 3.75 -0.45
C GLU A 66 6.18 2.86 -0.49
N TYR A 67 6.05 1.57 -0.14
CA TYR A 67 7.17 0.63 -0.17
C TYR A 67 7.70 0.43 -1.60
N SER A 68 6.80 0.36 -2.58
CA SER A 68 7.13 0.27 -4.00
C SER A 68 7.92 1.50 -4.48
N TYR A 69 7.46 2.71 -4.15
CA TYR A 69 8.19 3.95 -4.44
C TYR A 69 9.59 3.93 -3.83
N LEU A 70 9.71 3.52 -2.56
CA LEU A 70 10.98 3.50 -1.85
C LEU A 70 11.95 2.48 -2.44
N LEU A 71 11.50 1.28 -2.82
CA LEU A 71 12.35 0.27 -3.46
C LEU A 71 12.86 0.71 -4.83
N ILE A 72 12.00 1.33 -5.63
CA ILE A 72 12.32 1.79 -6.99
C ILE A 72 13.30 2.97 -6.95
N ASN A 73 13.06 3.97 -6.09
CA ASN A 73 13.78 5.25 -6.15
C ASN A 73 15.00 5.35 -5.21
N ASN A 74 15.17 4.46 -4.22
CA ASN A 74 16.38 4.46 -3.39
C ASN A 74 17.66 4.17 -4.22
N PRO A 75 18.84 4.64 -3.77
CA PRO A 75 20.12 4.40 -4.45
C PRO A 75 20.39 2.93 -4.76
N ASP A 76 21.14 2.70 -5.84
CA ASP A 76 21.64 1.36 -6.17
C ASP A 76 22.70 0.95 -5.14
N VAL A 77 22.70 -0.34 -4.76
CA VAL A 77 23.76 -0.88 -3.90
C VAL A 77 25.09 -0.83 -4.63
N SER A 78 26.05 -0.07 -4.07
CA SER A 78 27.44 -0.03 -4.54
C SER A 78 28.41 -0.56 -3.49
N PHE A 79 29.36 -1.37 -3.96
CA PHE A 79 30.48 -1.89 -3.18
C PHE A 79 31.81 -1.17 -3.50
N GLU A 80 31.75 -0.05 -4.22
CA GLU A 80 32.94 0.72 -4.59
C GLU A 80 33.72 1.16 -3.34
N GLY A 81 35.03 0.88 -3.32
CA GLY A 81 35.90 1.12 -2.17
C GLY A 81 35.74 0.16 -0.98
N ILE A 82 34.80 -0.80 -1.00
CA ILE A 82 34.52 -1.71 0.12
C ILE A 82 35.21 -3.06 -0.10
N SER A 83 36.17 -3.39 0.78
CA SER A 83 36.67 -4.78 0.88
C SER A 83 35.58 -5.68 1.47
N ILE A 84 35.42 -6.87 0.92
CA ILE A 84 34.43 -7.87 1.37
C ILE A 84 35.11 -9.14 1.92
N ASN A 85 36.39 -9.04 2.29
CA ASN A 85 37.11 -9.98 3.17
C ASN A 85 36.94 -11.48 2.83
N GLY A 86 37.00 -11.84 1.54
CA GLY A 86 36.92 -13.22 1.06
C GLY A 86 35.52 -13.68 0.58
N TYR A 87 34.45 -12.93 0.84
CA TYR A 87 33.09 -13.24 0.38
C TYR A 87 32.84 -12.68 -1.03
N ALA A 88 33.65 -13.09 -2.01
CA ALA A 88 33.72 -12.48 -3.34
C ALA A 88 32.39 -12.47 -4.13
N ASP A 89 31.45 -13.36 -3.80
CA ASP A 89 30.13 -13.48 -4.41
C ASP A 89 29.06 -12.58 -3.75
N LEU A 90 29.22 -12.24 -2.47
CA LEU A 90 28.26 -11.45 -1.69
C LEU A 90 27.85 -10.10 -2.34
N PRO A 91 28.76 -9.32 -2.99
CA PRO A 91 28.38 -8.09 -3.67
C PRO A 91 27.35 -8.33 -4.78
N SER A 92 27.59 -9.35 -5.61
CA SER A 92 26.71 -9.70 -6.73
C SER A 92 25.34 -10.20 -6.24
N LYS A 93 25.33 -10.93 -5.12
CA LYS A 93 24.12 -11.43 -4.46
C LYS A 93 23.25 -10.29 -3.93
N ILE A 94 23.82 -9.36 -3.16
CA ILE A 94 23.06 -8.22 -2.58
C ILE A 94 22.55 -7.27 -3.67
N VAL A 95 23.30 -7.06 -4.75
CA VAL A 95 22.82 -6.33 -5.94
C VAL A 95 21.65 -7.07 -6.60
N GLN A 96 21.68 -8.41 -6.64
CA GLN A 96 20.56 -9.19 -7.17
C GLN A 96 19.34 -9.18 -6.23
N ASP A 97 19.54 -9.23 -4.92
CA ASP A 97 18.46 -9.14 -3.93
C ASP A 97 17.70 -7.80 -4.07
N GLN A 98 18.42 -6.68 -4.24
CA GLN A 98 17.81 -5.37 -4.52
C GLN A 98 17.03 -5.36 -5.84
N LYS A 99 17.55 -6.02 -6.89
CA LYS A 99 16.84 -6.15 -8.18
C LYS A 99 15.56 -6.99 -8.05
N ASN A 100 15.59 -8.08 -7.30
CA ASN A 100 14.41 -8.91 -7.02
C ASN A 100 13.35 -8.09 -6.27
N ALA A 101 13.74 -7.38 -5.21
CA ALA A 101 12.85 -6.49 -4.46
C ALA A 101 12.19 -5.41 -5.35
N ARG A 102 12.96 -4.80 -6.27
CA ARG A 102 12.43 -3.85 -7.27
C ARG A 102 11.48 -4.51 -8.27
N ALA A 103 11.75 -5.75 -8.71
CA ALA A 103 10.85 -6.49 -9.60
C ALA A 103 9.50 -6.80 -8.92
N HIS A 104 9.50 -7.09 -7.62
CA HIS A 104 8.26 -7.25 -6.83
C HIS A 104 7.47 -5.94 -6.70
N ALA A 105 8.16 -4.82 -6.47
CA ALA A 105 7.55 -3.48 -6.48
C ALA A 105 6.89 -3.14 -7.84
N VAL A 106 7.55 -3.47 -8.96
CA VAL A 106 6.98 -3.32 -10.31
C VAL A 106 5.78 -4.25 -10.51
N THR A 107 5.83 -5.49 -10.01
CA THR A 107 4.70 -6.45 -10.08
C THR A 107 3.48 -5.96 -9.30
N TRP A 108 3.68 -5.34 -8.13
CA TRP A 108 2.62 -4.62 -7.43
C TRP A 108 2.03 -3.50 -8.30
N ASN A 109 2.88 -2.57 -8.77
CA ASN A 109 2.44 -1.37 -9.49
C ASN A 109 1.65 -1.69 -10.78
N THR A 110 2.07 -2.71 -11.52
CA THR A 110 1.58 -2.99 -12.88
C THR A 110 0.49 -4.07 -12.95
N LYS A 111 0.44 -4.99 -11.98
CA LYS A 111 -0.49 -6.14 -12.00
C LYS A 111 -1.41 -6.15 -10.78
N VAL A 112 -0.85 -6.33 -9.58
CA VAL A 112 -1.67 -6.62 -8.39
C VAL A 112 -2.49 -5.41 -7.95
N LYS A 113 -1.93 -4.19 -8.04
CA LYS A 113 -2.69 -2.96 -7.77
C LYS A 113 -3.90 -2.83 -8.70
N LYS A 114 -3.75 -3.16 -9.99
CA LYS A 114 -4.87 -3.11 -10.93
C LYS A 114 -5.96 -4.10 -10.54
N GLN A 115 -5.61 -5.37 -10.27
CA GLN A 115 -6.58 -6.39 -9.85
C GLN A 115 -7.36 -5.97 -8.57
N LEU A 116 -6.70 -5.29 -7.63
CA LEU A 116 -7.35 -4.74 -6.44
C LEU A 116 -8.38 -3.66 -6.80
N LEU A 117 -8.00 -2.68 -7.63
CA LEU A 117 -8.88 -1.59 -8.05
C LEU A 117 -10.07 -2.11 -8.90
N ASP A 118 -9.83 -3.10 -9.76
CA ASP A 118 -10.88 -3.75 -10.57
C ASP A 118 -11.86 -4.52 -9.68
N THR A 119 -11.36 -5.28 -8.69
CA THR A 119 -12.21 -6.01 -7.71
C THR A 119 -13.07 -5.07 -6.87
N LEU A 120 -12.49 -3.95 -6.41
CA LEU A 120 -13.25 -2.90 -5.70
C LEU A 120 -14.30 -2.26 -6.62
N THR A 121 -13.98 -2.00 -7.89
CA THR A 121 -14.91 -1.45 -8.88
C THR A 121 -16.13 -2.36 -9.08
N GLY A 122 -15.98 -3.68 -8.94
CA GLY A 122 -17.09 -4.64 -8.98
C GLY A 122 -18.20 -4.38 -7.95
N ILE A 123 -17.92 -3.75 -6.81
CA ILE A 123 -18.94 -3.32 -5.83
C ILE A 123 -19.78 -2.16 -6.40
N ILE A 124 -19.13 -1.22 -7.11
CA ILE A 124 -19.78 -0.06 -7.75
C ILE A 124 -20.67 -0.53 -8.91
N GLU A 125 -20.18 -1.47 -9.71
CA GLU A 125 -20.93 -2.07 -10.81
C GLU A 125 -22.14 -2.87 -10.30
N TYR A 126 -21.97 -3.59 -9.17
CA TYR A 126 -23.06 -4.31 -8.53
C TYR A 126 -24.16 -3.39 -8.01
N ASP A 127 -23.82 -2.33 -7.28
CA ASP A 127 -24.78 -1.31 -6.84
C ASP A 127 -25.52 -0.67 -8.03
N THR A 128 -24.81 -0.30 -9.10
CA THR A 128 -25.45 0.21 -10.32
C THR A 128 -26.40 -0.81 -10.93
N LYS A 129 -26.07 -2.11 -10.92
CA LYS A 129 -26.98 -3.16 -11.40
C LYS A 129 -28.21 -3.26 -10.48
N PHE A 130 -28.02 -3.27 -9.16
CA PHE A 130 -29.09 -3.36 -8.17
C PHE A 130 -30.09 -2.20 -8.30
N GLU A 131 -29.58 -0.96 -8.36
CA GLU A 131 -30.37 0.26 -8.59
C GLU A 131 -31.21 0.17 -9.88
N ASN A 132 -30.62 -0.30 -10.98
CA ASN A 132 -31.33 -0.46 -12.26
C ASN A 132 -32.46 -1.49 -12.23
N TYR A 133 -32.37 -2.54 -11.39
CA TYR A 133 -33.44 -3.53 -11.22
C TYR A 133 -34.47 -3.15 -10.14
N TYR A 134 -34.15 -2.22 -9.24
CA TYR A 134 -34.94 -1.94 -8.04
C TYR A 134 -36.41 -1.64 -8.33
N GLU A 135 -36.71 -0.68 -9.22
CA GLU A 135 -38.09 -0.27 -9.51
C GLU A 135 -38.89 -1.40 -10.18
N THR A 136 -38.28 -2.11 -11.13
CA THR A 136 -38.88 -3.27 -11.80
C THR A 136 -39.18 -4.41 -10.81
N LEU A 137 -38.29 -4.68 -9.85
CA LEU A 137 -38.51 -5.67 -8.79
C LEU A 137 -39.60 -5.23 -7.82
N VAL A 138 -39.67 -3.95 -7.43
CA VAL A 138 -40.77 -3.41 -6.61
C VAL A 138 -42.11 -3.54 -7.33
N GLU A 139 -42.17 -3.20 -8.63
CA GLU A 139 -43.38 -3.35 -9.44
C GLU A 139 -43.81 -4.82 -9.55
N ALA A 140 -42.87 -5.72 -9.84
CA ALA A 140 -43.14 -7.16 -9.94
C ALA A 140 -43.65 -7.76 -8.61
N ILE A 141 -43.17 -7.29 -7.45
CA ILE A 141 -43.73 -7.65 -6.13
C ILE A 141 -45.18 -7.17 -6.02
N ASN A 142 -45.47 -5.92 -6.37
CA ASN A 142 -46.82 -5.35 -6.22
C ASN A 142 -47.84 -6.00 -7.17
N ASN A 143 -47.40 -6.40 -8.37
CA ASN A 143 -48.24 -6.95 -9.44
C ASN A 143 -48.31 -8.49 -9.44
N GLY A 144 -47.65 -9.19 -8.51
CA GLY A 144 -47.68 -10.65 -8.44
C GLY A 144 -46.90 -11.36 -9.58
N ASN A 145 -45.89 -10.71 -10.16
CA ASN A 145 -45.15 -11.18 -11.33
C ASN A 145 -43.89 -11.97 -10.94
N GLY A 146 -44.06 -13.26 -10.63
CA GLY A 146 -42.98 -14.16 -10.23
C GLY A 146 -41.86 -14.29 -11.26
N ASP A 147 -42.18 -14.39 -12.55
CA ASP A 147 -41.18 -14.54 -13.63
C ASP A 147 -40.19 -13.37 -13.68
N THR A 148 -40.68 -12.15 -13.47
CA THR A 148 -39.84 -10.94 -13.45
C THR A 148 -38.96 -10.89 -12.19
N LEU A 149 -39.47 -11.35 -11.05
CA LEU A 149 -38.68 -11.49 -9.83
C LEU A 149 -37.57 -12.53 -10.00
N LYS A 150 -37.90 -13.74 -10.50
CA LYS A 150 -36.90 -14.78 -10.76
C LYS A 150 -35.81 -14.27 -11.69
N LYS A 151 -36.19 -13.66 -12.83
CA LYS A 151 -35.23 -13.10 -13.79
C LYS A 151 -34.32 -12.06 -13.14
N GLY A 152 -34.89 -11.05 -12.47
CA GLY A 152 -34.10 -9.98 -11.85
C GLY A 152 -33.17 -10.49 -10.73
N ILE A 153 -33.63 -11.39 -9.87
CA ILE A 153 -32.81 -12.00 -8.81
C ILE A 153 -31.72 -12.91 -9.42
N THR A 154 -32.01 -13.68 -10.46
CA THR A 154 -30.99 -14.45 -11.20
C THR A 154 -29.96 -13.53 -11.85
N ASP A 155 -30.38 -12.45 -12.50
CA ASP A 155 -29.48 -11.47 -13.10
C ASP A 155 -28.58 -10.82 -12.04
N LEU A 156 -29.11 -10.43 -10.88
CA LEU A 156 -28.30 -9.91 -9.77
C LEU A 156 -27.33 -10.97 -9.23
N ARG A 157 -27.76 -12.23 -9.06
CA ARG A 157 -26.89 -13.35 -8.66
C ARG A 157 -25.70 -13.57 -9.61
N LEU A 158 -25.90 -13.42 -10.93
CA LEU A 158 -24.79 -13.43 -11.90
C LEU A 158 -23.77 -12.28 -11.69
N GLY A 159 -24.19 -11.17 -11.06
CA GLY A 159 -23.29 -10.09 -10.63
C GLY A 159 -22.46 -10.48 -9.40
N ILE A 160 -23.10 -11.10 -8.40
CA ILE A 160 -22.43 -11.67 -7.22
C ILE A 160 -21.33 -12.66 -7.63
N GLN A 161 -21.65 -13.59 -8.53
CA GLN A 161 -20.71 -14.63 -9.00
C GLN A 161 -19.48 -14.04 -9.71
N ARG A 162 -19.62 -12.95 -10.48
CA ARG A 162 -18.47 -12.27 -11.11
C ARG A 162 -17.58 -11.58 -10.07
N ASN A 163 -18.18 -10.96 -9.06
CA ASN A 163 -17.41 -10.33 -7.98
C ASN A 163 -16.71 -11.37 -7.09
N GLN A 164 -17.35 -12.52 -6.88
CA GLN A 164 -16.78 -13.70 -6.24
C GLN A 164 -15.53 -14.19 -6.98
N GLU A 165 -15.62 -14.38 -8.30
CA GLU A 165 -14.48 -14.75 -9.16
C GLU A 165 -13.34 -13.71 -9.09
N SER A 166 -13.67 -12.41 -9.16
CA SER A 166 -12.68 -11.33 -9.08
C SER A 166 -11.97 -11.30 -7.72
N ALA A 167 -12.70 -11.49 -6.62
CA ALA A 167 -12.13 -11.55 -5.27
C ALA A 167 -11.23 -12.77 -5.08
N LYS A 168 -11.61 -13.94 -5.60
CA LYS A 168 -10.79 -15.16 -5.56
C LYS A 168 -9.51 -14.99 -6.38
N ALA A 169 -9.60 -14.44 -7.59
CA ALA A 169 -8.44 -14.11 -8.43
C ALA A 169 -7.48 -13.10 -7.77
N LEU A 170 -8.00 -12.09 -7.07
CA LEU A 170 -7.20 -11.14 -6.29
C LEU A 170 -6.43 -11.83 -5.16
N ILE A 171 -7.09 -12.69 -4.39
CA ILE A 171 -6.46 -13.46 -3.28
C ILE A 171 -5.36 -14.37 -3.82
N GLU A 172 -5.58 -15.04 -4.96
CA GLU A 172 -4.55 -15.83 -5.62
C GLU A 172 -3.33 -15.01 -6.04
N GLU A 173 -3.52 -13.86 -6.68
CA GLU A 173 -2.41 -13.01 -7.13
C GLU A 173 -1.63 -12.39 -5.97
N LEU A 174 -2.32 -12.02 -4.89
CA LEU A 174 -1.68 -11.62 -3.63
C LEU A 174 -0.88 -12.78 -3.03
N THR A 175 -1.42 -14.00 -3.03
CA THR A 175 -0.73 -15.19 -2.51
C THR A 175 0.51 -15.54 -3.34
N LYS A 176 0.43 -15.44 -4.68
CA LYS A 176 1.57 -15.63 -5.59
C LYS A 176 2.67 -14.59 -5.31
N LEU A 177 2.31 -13.31 -5.21
CA LEU A 177 3.26 -12.24 -4.90
C LEU A 177 3.89 -12.42 -3.51
N LYS A 178 3.09 -12.74 -2.48
CA LYS A 178 3.57 -13.04 -1.13
C LYS A 178 4.61 -14.16 -1.14
N ASN A 179 4.30 -15.29 -1.76
CA ASN A 179 5.18 -16.46 -1.76
C ASN A 179 6.50 -16.17 -2.51
N ALA A 180 6.44 -15.42 -3.63
CA ALA A 180 7.62 -15.01 -4.36
C ALA A 180 8.52 -14.07 -3.53
N ILE A 181 7.93 -13.07 -2.86
CA ILE A 181 8.66 -12.17 -1.96
C ILE A 181 9.24 -12.93 -0.77
N GLY A 182 8.49 -13.86 -0.16
CA GLY A 182 8.88 -14.54 1.08
C GLY A 182 10.19 -15.32 0.98
N GLU A 183 10.44 -15.97 -0.16
CA GLU A 183 11.72 -16.67 -0.40
C GLU A 183 12.88 -15.69 -0.64
N ASP A 184 12.67 -14.64 -1.44
CA ASP A 184 13.68 -13.60 -1.66
C ASP A 184 14.04 -12.85 -0.36
N VAL A 185 13.06 -12.53 0.49
CA VAL A 185 13.30 -11.89 1.79
C VAL A 185 14.15 -12.77 2.70
N ARG A 186 13.89 -14.09 2.73
CA ARG A 186 14.67 -15.05 3.53
C ARG A 186 16.13 -15.11 3.09
N VAL A 187 16.38 -15.12 1.78
CA VAL A 187 17.73 -15.11 1.19
C VAL A 187 18.42 -13.77 1.45
N PHE A 188 17.75 -12.65 1.16
CA PHE A 188 18.28 -11.31 1.34
C PHE A 188 18.63 -11.01 2.81
N GLY A 189 17.83 -11.49 3.76
CA GLY A 189 18.12 -11.36 5.20
C GLY A 189 19.46 -11.98 5.58
N SER A 190 19.75 -13.19 5.09
CA SER A 190 21.02 -13.87 5.34
C SER A 190 22.21 -13.13 4.71
N HIS A 191 22.05 -12.59 3.50
CA HIS A 191 23.08 -11.77 2.87
C HIS A 191 23.30 -10.44 3.62
N LYS A 192 22.23 -9.77 4.06
CA LYS A 192 22.30 -8.55 4.91
C LYS A 192 23.07 -8.82 6.21
N GLU A 193 22.73 -9.88 6.94
CA GLU A 193 23.39 -10.24 8.20
C GLU A 193 24.89 -10.54 8.00
N THR A 194 25.22 -11.22 6.90
CA THR A 194 26.61 -11.50 6.51
C THR A 194 27.37 -10.20 6.23
N LEU A 195 26.76 -9.28 5.45
CA LEU A 195 27.34 -7.96 5.18
C LEU A 195 27.55 -7.16 6.46
N GLN A 196 26.52 -7.02 7.30
CA GLN A 196 26.59 -6.29 8.57
C GLN A 196 27.73 -6.83 9.45
N SER A 197 27.90 -8.15 9.51
CA SER A 197 29.00 -8.80 10.23
C SER A 197 30.38 -8.46 9.66
N ILE A 198 30.53 -8.43 8.33
CA ILE A 198 31.78 -8.04 7.66
C ILE A 198 32.11 -6.57 7.95
N LEU A 199 31.15 -5.66 7.82
CA LEU A 199 31.35 -4.23 8.04
C LEU A 199 31.68 -3.91 9.51
N LYS A 200 31.01 -4.58 10.47
CA LYS A 200 31.33 -4.53 11.90
C LYS A 200 32.77 -4.97 12.17
N ASN A 201 33.20 -6.08 11.59
CA ASN A 201 34.57 -6.60 11.73
C ASN A 201 35.63 -5.67 11.09
N GLN A 202 35.23 -4.71 10.26
CA GLN A 202 36.09 -3.64 9.72
C GLN A 202 35.96 -2.31 10.50
N GLY A 203 35.42 -2.34 11.72
CA GLY A 203 35.37 -1.20 12.63
C GLY A 203 34.23 -0.19 12.38
N ALA A 204 33.27 -0.50 11.51
CA ALA A 204 32.09 0.36 11.32
C ALA A 204 31.04 0.09 12.43
N ASP A 205 30.48 1.15 13.01
CA ASP A 205 29.43 1.08 14.05
C ASP A 205 28.03 0.79 13.47
N VAL A 206 27.95 -0.25 12.62
CA VAL A 206 26.74 -0.64 11.90
C VAL A 206 25.62 -1.11 12.83
N GLU A 207 25.93 -1.62 14.04
CA GLU A 207 24.90 -2.07 14.98
C GLU A 207 24.15 -0.91 15.62
N THR A 208 24.85 0.13 16.07
CA THR A 208 24.22 1.33 16.63
C THR A 208 23.42 2.07 15.56
N ASP A 209 23.96 2.15 14.34
CA ASP A 209 23.29 2.83 13.23
C ASP A 209 22.06 2.06 12.71
N GLN A 210 22.16 0.74 12.51
CA GLN A 210 21.04 -0.12 12.14
C GLN A 210 19.91 -0.02 13.18
N LYS A 211 20.24 0.03 14.49
CA LYS A 211 19.23 0.20 15.54
C LYS A 211 18.49 1.54 15.43
N ARG A 212 19.19 2.65 15.15
CA ARG A 212 18.56 3.96 14.92
C ARG A 212 17.65 3.95 13.69
N LEU A 213 18.09 3.30 12.61
CA LEU A 213 17.31 3.15 11.39
C LEU A 213 16.03 2.35 11.65
N ASP A 214 16.14 1.18 12.31
CA ASP A 214 14.99 0.34 12.64
C ASP A 214 14.03 1.00 13.63
N GLU A 215 14.54 1.81 14.59
CA GLU A 215 13.71 2.62 15.48
C GLU A 215 12.91 3.69 14.72
N VAL A 216 13.53 4.38 13.74
CA VAL A 216 12.83 5.37 12.90
C VAL A 216 11.78 4.71 12.00
N LEU A 217 12.13 3.61 11.32
CA LEU A 217 11.20 2.90 10.45
C LEU A 217 10.02 2.29 11.26
N GLY A 218 10.29 1.77 12.45
CA GLY A 218 9.26 1.30 13.38
C GLY A 218 8.32 2.42 13.86
N GLN A 219 8.86 3.60 14.21
CA GLN A 219 8.05 4.76 14.59
C GLN A 219 7.21 5.28 13.41
N VAL A 220 7.77 5.30 12.20
CA VAL A 220 7.05 5.63 10.96
C VAL A 220 5.85 4.70 10.78
N ASN A 221 6.05 3.38 10.86
CA ASN A 221 4.97 2.41 10.69
C ASN A 221 3.92 2.49 11.83
N TYR A 222 4.34 2.81 13.06
CA TYR A 222 3.42 3.10 14.17
C TYR A 222 2.56 4.35 13.90
N TYR A 223 3.15 5.46 13.46
CA TYR A 223 2.40 6.69 13.19
C TYR A 223 1.47 6.54 11.99
N LYS A 224 1.88 5.84 10.91
CA LYS A 224 0.98 5.47 9.81
C LYS A 224 -0.26 4.72 10.28
N LYS A 225 -0.12 3.85 11.29
CA LYS A 225 -1.24 3.10 11.88
C LYS A 225 -2.13 3.98 12.76
N LEU A 226 -1.58 4.94 13.51
CA LEU A 226 -2.39 5.93 14.24
C LEU A 226 -3.14 6.89 13.31
N GLU A 227 -2.51 7.25 12.18
CA GLU A 227 -3.13 8.04 11.11
C GLU A 227 -4.13 7.22 10.27
N SER A 228 -4.40 5.94 10.55
CA SER A 228 -5.17 5.07 9.63
C SER A 228 -6.70 5.10 9.78
N ASP A 229 -7.26 5.98 10.60
CA ASP A 229 -8.70 6.04 10.88
C ASP A 229 -9.49 6.64 9.70
N GLY A 230 -10.09 5.74 8.90
CA GLY A 230 -11.18 6.04 7.96
C GLY A 230 -10.76 6.26 6.50
N LEU A 231 -11.77 6.18 5.62
CA LEU A 231 -11.63 6.17 4.16
C LEU A 231 -11.02 7.45 3.54
N ILE A 232 -10.90 8.53 4.32
CA ILE A 232 -10.32 9.80 3.85
C ILE A 232 -8.79 9.75 3.87
N MET A 233 -8.17 8.90 4.70
CA MET A 233 -6.72 8.90 4.90
C MET A 233 -5.91 8.45 3.68
N VAL A 234 -6.52 7.72 2.74
CA VAL A 234 -5.90 7.41 1.44
C VAL A 234 -5.76 8.63 0.51
N LYS A 235 -6.37 9.79 0.84
CA LYS A 235 -6.20 11.08 0.12
C LYS A 235 -4.93 11.84 0.52
N VAL A 236 -4.24 11.41 1.58
CA VAL A 236 -3.00 12.05 2.06
C VAL A 236 -1.83 11.53 1.23
N PRO A 237 -1.13 12.39 0.46
CA PRO A 237 -0.02 11.97 -0.37
C PRO A 237 1.16 11.51 0.48
N PHE A 238 1.91 10.55 -0.05
CA PHE A 238 3.19 10.15 0.52
C PHE A 238 4.22 11.28 0.38
N ILE A 239 5.13 11.37 1.35
CA ILE A 239 6.31 12.25 1.28
C ILE A 239 7.51 11.43 1.77
N PRO A 240 8.48 11.11 0.90
CA PRO A 240 9.75 10.55 1.33
C PRO A 240 10.58 11.60 2.07
N THR A 241 11.41 11.15 2.99
CA THR A 241 12.43 11.97 3.66
C THR A 241 13.80 11.40 3.37
N LEU A 242 14.77 12.26 3.07
CA LEU A 242 16.16 11.86 2.87
C LEU A 242 16.96 11.80 4.17
N ILE A 243 17.86 10.82 4.22
CA ILE A 243 18.93 10.66 5.20
C ILE A 243 20.30 10.61 4.48
N SER A 244 21.39 10.58 5.24
CA SER A 244 22.75 10.52 4.68
C SER A 244 22.94 9.30 3.76
N GLY A 245 23.66 9.48 2.65
CA GLY A 245 23.72 8.53 1.54
C GLY A 245 22.72 8.77 0.40
N GLY A 246 21.85 9.80 0.50
CA GLY A 246 20.79 10.03 -0.48
C GLY A 246 19.65 9.00 -0.41
N ILE A 247 19.53 8.36 0.75
CA ILE A 247 18.58 7.27 1.01
C ILE A 247 17.25 7.88 1.41
N MET A 248 16.18 7.47 0.72
CA MET A 248 14.80 7.84 1.05
C MET A 248 14.21 6.84 2.03
N ILE A 249 13.58 7.37 3.08
CA ILE A 249 12.72 6.63 3.99
C ILE A 249 11.32 7.24 3.97
N GLY A 250 10.29 6.40 4.14
CA GLY A 250 8.93 6.90 4.20
C GLY A 250 8.67 7.64 5.49
N THR A 251 7.87 8.71 5.45
CA THR A 251 7.53 9.48 6.65
C THR A 251 6.06 9.86 6.69
N ALA A 252 5.44 9.69 7.86
CA ALA A 252 4.07 10.13 8.13
C ALA A 252 4.05 11.67 8.25
N ARG A 253 3.28 12.35 7.39
CA ARG A 253 3.39 13.81 7.15
C ARG A 253 3.23 14.62 8.43
N ASP A 254 2.28 14.24 9.27
CA ASP A 254 1.85 15.02 10.43
C ASP A 254 2.67 14.67 11.69
N ASN A 255 3.45 13.59 11.65
CA ASN A 255 4.36 13.16 12.71
C ASN A 255 5.85 13.45 12.41
N LEU A 256 6.19 14.09 11.28
CA LEU A 256 7.57 14.50 10.93
C LEU A 256 8.28 15.27 12.05
N GLY A 257 7.62 16.24 12.69
CA GLY A 257 8.21 17.00 13.80
C GLY A 257 8.53 16.17 15.05
N ARG A 258 7.95 14.98 15.19
CA ARG A 258 8.23 14.03 16.29
C ARG A 258 9.39 13.10 15.94
N LEU A 259 9.54 12.78 14.64
CA LEU A 259 10.63 11.98 14.10
C LEU A 259 11.93 12.79 13.94
N GLU A 260 11.84 14.11 13.77
CA GLU A 260 12.96 15.00 13.45
C GLU A 260 14.22 14.80 14.32
N PRO A 261 14.16 14.62 15.66
CA PRO A 261 15.36 14.35 16.46
C PRO A 261 16.12 13.08 16.05
N ALA A 262 15.40 12.03 15.63
CA ALA A 262 16.01 10.78 15.16
C ALA A 262 16.42 10.87 13.68
N LEU A 263 15.65 11.58 12.85
CA LEU A 263 16.00 11.89 11.45
C LEU A 263 17.29 12.73 11.37
N ALA A 264 17.49 13.68 12.27
CA ALA A 264 18.69 14.51 12.33
C ALA A 264 19.96 13.67 12.57
N GLU A 265 19.90 12.64 13.42
CA GLU A 265 21.01 11.68 13.61
C GLU A 265 21.27 10.88 12.34
N LEU A 266 20.23 10.42 11.63
CA LEU A 266 20.40 9.71 10.36
C LEU A 266 20.87 10.63 9.21
N ARG A 267 20.65 11.94 9.27
CA ARG A 267 21.12 12.91 8.28
C ARG A 267 22.59 13.32 8.45
N LYS A 268 23.24 13.02 9.58
CA LYS A 268 24.68 13.27 9.76
C LYS A 268 25.50 12.52 8.72
N THR A 269 26.58 13.13 8.25
CA THR A 269 27.54 12.48 7.35
C THR A 269 28.12 11.25 8.05
N VAL A 270 28.02 10.09 7.38
CA VAL A 270 28.54 8.80 7.84
C VAL A 270 29.48 8.23 6.79
N ASP A 271 30.33 7.28 7.16
CA ASP A 271 31.21 6.64 6.21
C ASP A 271 30.44 5.74 5.22
N TYR A 272 31.14 5.36 4.15
CA TYR A 272 30.60 4.60 3.03
C TYR A 272 30.13 3.18 3.41
N LYS A 273 30.68 2.56 4.47
CA LYS A 273 30.22 1.25 4.98
C LYS A 273 28.86 1.38 5.66
N ILE A 274 28.70 2.41 6.50
CA ILE A 274 27.40 2.71 7.14
C ILE A 274 26.36 3.07 6.07
N THR A 275 26.75 3.86 5.07
CA THR A 275 25.89 4.17 3.91
C THR A 275 25.43 2.91 3.16
N LEU A 276 26.35 2.01 2.81
CA LEU A 276 26.00 0.72 2.21
C LEU A 276 25.03 -0.07 3.11
N ASN A 277 25.34 -0.21 4.40
CA ASN A 277 24.50 -0.95 5.34
C ASN A 277 23.07 -0.38 5.40
N ARG A 278 22.92 0.95 5.35
CA ARG A 278 21.61 1.62 5.29
C ARG A 278 20.88 1.38 3.97
N VAL A 279 21.54 1.45 2.81
CA VAL A 279 20.88 1.18 1.51
C VAL A 279 20.31 -0.25 1.51
N VAL A 280 21.13 -1.22 1.93
CA VAL A 280 20.72 -2.63 2.06
C VAL A 280 19.63 -2.81 3.11
N GLY A 281 19.78 -2.16 4.28
CA GLY A 281 18.81 -2.21 5.37
C GLY A 281 17.44 -1.65 5.00
N VAL A 282 17.38 -0.50 4.32
CA VAL A 282 16.14 0.12 3.83
C VAL A 282 15.52 -0.71 2.71
N ALA A 283 16.31 -1.23 1.76
CA ALA A 283 15.80 -2.13 0.73
C ALA A 283 15.15 -3.38 1.35
N PHE A 284 15.86 -4.06 2.26
CA PHE A 284 15.36 -5.22 3.01
C PHE A 284 14.09 -4.91 3.81
N HIS A 285 14.05 -3.79 4.53
CA HIS A 285 12.90 -3.41 5.36
C HIS A 285 11.65 -3.20 4.50
N ASN A 286 11.75 -2.45 3.39
CA ASN A 286 10.60 -2.21 2.51
C ASN A 286 10.05 -3.51 1.88
N ILE A 287 10.91 -4.44 1.46
CA ILE A 287 10.44 -5.70 0.86
C ILE A 287 9.87 -6.67 1.91
N SER A 288 10.42 -6.68 3.13
CA SER A 288 9.87 -7.41 4.28
C SER A 288 8.52 -6.84 4.72
N ASP A 289 8.36 -5.52 4.72
CA ASP A 289 7.11 -4.84 5.04
C ASP A 289 6.04 -5.11 3.97
N MET A 290 6.40 -5.12 2.67
CA MET A 290 5.48 -5.55 1.61
C MET A 290 4.97 -6.97 1.84
N HIS A 291 5.86 -7.92 2.17
CA HIS A 291 5.49 -9.30 2.48
C HIS A 291 4.49 -9.39 3.65
N SER A 292 4.78 -8.70 4.75
CA SER A 292 3.92 -8.65 5.95
C SER A 292 2.56 -7.99 5.68
N THR A 293 2.55 -6.92 4.88
CA THR A 293 1.35 -6.15 4.56
C THR A 293 0.41 -6.92 3.63
N ILE A 294 0.95 -7.73 2.70
CA ILE A 294 0.15 -8.64 1.86
C ILE A 294 -0.55 -9.71 2.71
N ASP A 295 0.09 -10.27 3.74
CA ASP A 295 -0.52 -11.29 4.60
C ASP A 295 -1.77 -10.76 5.34
N SER A 296 -1.65 -9.55 5.89
CA SER A 296 -2.78 -8.83 6.50
C SER A 296 -3.91 -8.55 5.49
N ALA A 297 -3.56 -8.18 4.26
CA ALA A 297 -4.53 -7.90 3.20
C ALA A 297 -5.24 -9.15 2.68
N ILE A 298 -4.54 -10.29 2.56
CA ILE A 298 -5.16 -11.59 2.21
C ILE A 298 -6.22 -11.93 3.26
N THR A 299 -5.93 -11.75 4.55
CA THR A 299 -6.89 -12.00 5.63
C THR A 299 -8.14 -11.11 5.50
N ALA A 300 -7.96 -9.81 5.27
CA ALA A 300 -9.09 -8.88 5.10
C ALA A 300 -9.91 -9.16 3.82
N LEU A 301 -9.24 -9.42 2.69
CA LEU A 301 -9.90 -9.66 1.39
C LEU A 301 -10.54 -11.05 1.29
N THR A 302 -10.09 -12.02 2.08
CA THR A 302 -10.80 -13.31 2.23
C THR A 302 -12.23 -13.09 2.71
N TYR A 303 -12.47 -12.13 3.61
CA TYR A 303 -13.83 -11.76 4.03
C TYR A 303 -14.70 -11.30 2.85
N MET A 304 -14.14 -10.51 1.92
CA MET A 304 -14.88 -10.06 0.73
C MET A 304 -15.28 -11.25 -0.16
N SER A 305 -14.40 -12.23 -0.34
CA SER A 305 -14.77 -13.45 -1.06
C SER A 305 -15.88 -14.21 -0.33
N THR A 306 -15.76 -14.43 0.99
CA THR A 306 -16.79 -15.12 1.77
C THR A 306 -18.14 -14.40 1.69
N GLN A 307 -18.14 -13.07 1.75
CA GLN A 307 -19.37 -12.27 1.65
C GLN A 307 -20.09 -12.46 0.31
N TRP A 308 -19.36 -12.66 -0.80
CA TRP A 308 -19.96 -12.99 -2.10
C TRP A 308 -20.44 -14.44 -2.17
N ASP A 309 -19.73 -15.41 -1.57
CA ASP A 309 -20.18 -16.80 -1.43
C ASP A 309 -21.50 -16.88 -0.61
N ASP A 310 -21.60 -16.11 0.48
CA ASP A 310 -22.81 -15.99 1.31
C ASP A 310 -23.96 -15.37 0.52
N LEU A 311 -23.72 -14.27 -0.21
CA LEU A 311 -24.73 -13.61 -1.04
C LEU A 311 -25.26 -14.52 -2.17
N ASP A 312 -24.41 -15.34 -2.81
CA ASP A 312 -24.87 -16.29 -3.83
C ASP A 312 -25.86 -17.30 -3.24
N SER A 313 -25.57 -17.77 -2.02
CA SER A 313 -26.40 -18.68 -1.25
C SER A 313 -27.73 -18.04 -0.83
N GLN A 314 -27.69 -16.80 -0.32
CA GLN A 314 -28.88 -16.03 0.06
C GLN A 314 -29.80 -15.77 -1.15
N TYR A 315 -29.24 -15.34 -2.29
CA TYR A 315 -30.01 -15.10 -3.53
C TYR A 315 -30.57 -16.41 -4.10
N SER A 316 -29.85 -17.53 -3.97
CA SER A 316 -30.37 -18.86 -4.31
C SER A 316 -31.53 -19.28 -3.40
N GLY A 317 -31.46 -18.95 -2.11
CA GLY A 317 -32.55 -19.17 -1.16
C GLY A 317 -33.79 -18.37 -1.54
N ILE A 318 -33.63 -17.09 -1.87
CA ILE A 318 -34.71 -16.19 -2.31
C ILE A 318 -35.41 -16.72 -3.56
N LEU A 319 -34.69 -17.24 -4.55
CA LEU A 319 -35.29 -17.89 -5.72
C LEU A 319 -36.21 -19.05 -5.30
N GLY A 320 -35.75 -19.92 -4.40
CA GLY A 320 -36.57 -21.02 -3.86
C GLY A 320 -37.74 -20.56 -2.98
N HIS A 321 -37.69 -19.36 -2.39
CA HIS A 321 -38.84 -18.73 -1.73
C HIS A 321 -39.83 -18.13 -2.73
N ILE A 322 -39.38 -17.62 -3.87
CA ILE A 322 -40.24 -17.18 -4.97
C ILE A 322 -40.95 -18.40 -5.59
N ASP A 323 -40.24 -19.50 -5.86
CA ASP A 323 -40.83 -20.74 -6.38
C ASP A 323 -41.98 -21.26 -5.49
N LYS A 324 -41.78 -21.29 -4.16
CA LYS A 324 -42.83 -21.66 -3.19
C LYS A 324 -43.96 -20.65 -3.09
N ALA A 325 -43.68 -19.37 -3.35
CA ALA A 325 -44.70 -18.33 -3.36
C ALA A 325 -45.59 -18.44 -4.60
N ASP A 326 -45.06 -18.84 -5.75
CA ASP A 326 -45.82 -19.02 -7.01
C ASP A 326 -46.99 -20.00 -6.87
N GLU A 327 -46.84 -21.01 -6.00
CA GLU A 327 -47.87 -22.01 -5.66
C GLU A 327 -49.09 -21.38 -4.95
N LYS A 328 -48.94 -20.20 -4.34
CA LYS A 328 -50.01 -19.50 -3.61
C LYS A 328 -50.86 -18.64 -4.55
N ALA A 329 -52.20 -18.71 -4.41
CA ALA A 329 -53.14 -17.93 -5.22
C ALA A 329 -53.29 -16.44 -4.81
N ASP A 330 -52.65 -16.02 -3.70
CA ASP A 330 -52.72 -14.65 -3.18
C ASP A 330 -51.87 -13.67 -4.03
N GLN A 331 -52.48 -12.59 -4.51
CA GLN A 331 -51.76 -11.54 -5.25
C GLN A 331 -50.64 -10.87 -4.43
N ASN A 332 -50.71 -10.95 -3.10
CA ASN A 332 -49.71 -10.39 -2.19
C ASN A 332 -48.53 -11.34 -1.88
N ARG A 333 -48.49 -12.53 -2.50
CA ARG A 333 -47.55 -13.63 -2.20
C ARG A 333 -46.06 -13.28 -2.15
N TYR A 334 -45.60 -12.20 -2.79
CA TYR A 334 -44.20 -11.75 -2.75
C TYR A 334 -43.94 -10.53 -1.85
N LYS A 335 -44.93 -9.99 -1.12
CA LYS A 335 -44.75 -8.79 -0.28
C LYS A 335 -43.66 -8.96 0.79
N PHE A 336 -43.36 -10.20 1.20
CA PHE A 336 -42.27 -10.53 2.11
C PHE A 336 -40.89 -10.06 1.62
N LEU A 337 -40.69 -9.92 0.31
CA LEU A 337 -39.39 -9.57 -0.28
C LEU A 337 -39.13 -8.05 -0.30
N LYS A 338 -40.18 -7.22 -0.18
CA LYS A 338 -40.10 -5.76 -0.31
C LYS A 338 -39.23 -5.08 0.76
N PRO A 339 -39.30 -5.45 2.06
CA PRO A 339 -38.42 -4.88 3.07
C PRO A 339 -36.94 -5.17 2.80
N ASN A 340 -36.62 -6.38 2.36
CA ASN A 340 -35.24 -6.81 2.07
C ASN A 340 -34.69 -6.08 0.84
N LEU A 341 -35.51 -5.91 -0.19
CA LEU A 341 -35.14 -5.15 -1.41
C LEU A 341 -34.85 -3.68 -1.09
N ASN A 342 -35.69 -3.05 -0.25
CA ASN A 342 -35.48 -1.68 0.20
C ASN A 342 -34.19 -1.54 1.02
N SER A 343 -33.99 -2.40 2.03
CA SER A 343 -32.79 -2.38 2.87
C SER A 343 -31.50 -2.61 2.08
N ALA A 344 -31.53 -3.50 1.11
CA ALA A 344 -30.39 -3.77 0.24
C ALA A 344 -30.07 -2.60 -0.67
N LYS A 345 -31.07 -1.87 -1.19
CA LYS A 345 -30.85 -0.65 -1.98
C LYS A 345 -29.97 0.35 -1.21
N ASP A 346 -30.38 0.67 0.01
CA ASP A 346 -29.69 1.66 0.84
C ASP A 346 -28.29 1.17 1.25
N SER A 347 -28.16 -0.12 1.59
CA SER A 347 -26.87 -0.70 2.01
C SER A 347 -25.84 -0.78 0.87
N TRP A 348 -26.26 -1.23 -0.32
CA TRP A 348 -25.39 -1.20 -1.51
C TRP A 348 -24.98 0.23 -1.87
N LYS A 349 -25.87 1.21 -1.68
CA LYS A 349 -25.56 2.63 -1.90
C LYS A 349 -24.49 3.17 -0.96
N THR A 350 -24.55 2.79 0.33
CA THR A 350 -23.52 3.14 1.31
C THR A 350 -22.17 2.52 0.95
N LEU A 351 -22.14 1.22 0.65
CA LEU A 351 -20.91 0.53 0.23
C LEU A 351 -20.32 1.11 -1.06
N ARG A 352 -21.15 1.44 -2.05
CA ARG A 352 -20.72 2.14 -3.27
C ARG A 352 -20.06 3.48 -2.95
N THR A 353 -20.65 4.26 -2.04
CA THR A 353 -20.14 5.58 -1.64
C THR A 353 -18.78 5.46 -0.92
N ASP A 354 -18.64 4.47 -0.04
CA ASP A 354 -17.38 4.17 0.64
C ASP A 354 -16.27 3.77 -0.36
N VAL A 355 -16.58 2.89 -1.32
CA VAL A 355 -15.62 2.45 -2.35
C VAL A 355 -15.25 3.58 -3.31
N VAL A 356 -16.21 4.39 -3.78
CA VAL A 356 -15.92 5.57 -4.62
C VAL A 356 -14.99 6.53 -3.87
N THR A 357 -15.28 6.81 -2.60
CA THR A 357 -14.44 7.68 -1.75
C THR A 357 -13.01 7.17 -1.65
N LEU A 358 -12.83 5.85 -1.55
CA LEU A 358 -11.53 5.19 -1.51
C LEU A 358 -10.77 5.30 -2.85
N LEU A 359 -11.43 4.90 -3.96
CA LEU A 359 -10.80 4.86 -5.29
C LEU A 359 -10.45 6.25 -5.80
N GLU A 360 -11.30 7.25 -5.57
CA GLU A 360 -10.96 8.66 -5.79
C GLU A 360 -9.81 9.09 -4.90
N GLY A 361 -9.78 8.63 -3.64
CA GLY A 361 -8.76 9.01 -2.69
C GLY A 361 -7.36 8.58 -3.09
N ILE A 362 -7.21 7.31 -3.49
CA ILE A 362 -5.96 6.75 -4.05
C ILE A 362 -5.53 7.58 -5.27
N LYS A 363 -6.44 7.84 -6.23
CA LYS A 363 -6.15 8.67 -7.42
C LYS A 363 -5.72 10.09 -7.07
N ILE A 364 -6.33 10.71 -6.05
CA ILE A 364 -5.99 12.06 -5.58
C ILE A 364 -4.60 12.09 -4.95
N ALA A 365 -4.23 11.10 -4.14
CA ALA A 365 -2.91 11.03 -3.54
C ALA A 365 -1.82 10.83 -4.62
N GLU A 366 -1.98 9.82 -5.49
CA GLU A 366 -1.04 9.55 -6.59
C GLU A 366 -0.88 10.78 -7.52
N LYS A 367 -1.99 11.43 -7.88
CA LYS A 367 -1.94 12.64 -8.72
C LYS A 367 -1.26 13.82 -8.02
N LYS A 368 -1.58 14.10 -6.75
CA LYS A 368 -0.96 15.21 -6.00
C LYS A 368 0.55 15.03 -5.88
N GLU A 369 1.00 13.80 -5.61
CA GLU A 369 2.41 13.46 -5.56
C GLU A 369 3.07 13.69 -6.93
N GLN A 370 2.52 13.11 -8.00
CA GLN A 370 3.07 13.26 -9.35
C GLN A 370 3.09 14.72 -9.84
N ASP A 371 2.01 15.47 -9.65
CA ASP A 371 1.91 16.88 -10.05
C ASP A 371 2.93 17.73 -9.29
N PHE A 372 3.11 17.51 -7.98
CA PHE A 372 4.09 18.25 -7.18
C PHE A 372 5.53 17.91 -7.57
N MET A 373 5.85 16.64 -7.78
CA MET A 373 7.17 16.22 -8.26
C MET A 373 7.48 16.76 -9.66
N ASN A 374 6.48 16.83 -10.55
CA ASN A 374 6.63 17.43 -11.87
C ASN A 374 6.91 18.94 -11.82
N LEU A 375 6.32 19.68 -10.87
CA LEU A 375 6.59 21.11 -10.69
C LEU A 375 8.02 21.39 -10.20
N LEU A 376 8.58 20.50 -9.37
CA LEU A 376 9.95 20.64 -8.85
C LEU A 376 11.03 20.05 -9.78
N ARG A 377 10.65 19.25 -10.77
CA ARG A 377 11.58 18.65 -11.72
C ARG A 377 12.27 19.73 -12.57
N PRO A 378 13.62 19.73 -12.67
CA PRO A 378 14.34 20.59 -13.60
C PRO A 378 13.87 20.41 -15.04
N SER A 379 13.71 21.51 -15.77
CA SER A 379 13.48 21.53 -17.21
C SER A 379 14.73 21.19 -18.02
N ASN A 380 15.92 21.50 -17.48
CA ASN A 380 17.20 21.09 -18.00
C ASN A 380 18.16 20.69 -16.86
N VAL A 381 19.06 19.75 -17.15
CA VAL A 381 20.18 19.36 -16.29
C VAL A 381 21.41 19.21 -17.20
N PHE A 382 22.54 19.74 -16.77
CA PHE A 382 23.79 19.78 -17.53
C PHE A 382 24.99 19.47 -16.63
N TYR A 383 25.96 18.73 -17.18
CA TYR A 383 27.26 18.54 -16.56
C TYR A 383 28.35 18.89 -17.58
N PHE A 384 29.15 19.93 -17.33
CA PHE A 384 30.10 20.45 -18.31
C PHE A 384 31.38 21.00 -17.68
N TYR A 385 32.43 21.13 -18.48
CA TYR A 385 33.70 21.71 -18.04
C TYR A 385 33.71 23.23 -18.16
N LYS A 386 33.82 23.93 -17.03
CA LYS A 386 33.75 25.39 -16.96
C LYS A 386 35.15 25.98 -16.91
N LYS A 387 35.67 26.35 -18.09
CA LYS A 387 37.06 26.84 -18.29
C LYS A 387 37.52 27.90 -17.28
N ILE A 388 36.65 28.85 -16.91
CA ILE A 388 36.98 29.93 -15.96
C ILE A 388 37.26 29.44 -14.53
N HIS A 389 36.76 28.24 -14.16
CA HIS A 389 37.02 27.60 -12.87
C HIS A 389 38.03 26.44 -13.00
N ASN A 390 38.45 26.07 -14.22
CA ASN A 390 39.28 24.90 -14.49
C ASN A 390 38.72 23.60 -13.84
N ALA A 391 37.40 23.49 -13.74
CA ALA A 391 36.69 22.41 -13.05
C ALA A 391 35.34 22.09 -13.73
N TYR A 392 34.69 21.01 -13.31
CA TYR A 392 33.36 20.66 -13.80
C TYR A 392 32.25 21.31 -12.96
N THR A 393 31.12 21.55 -13.62
CA THR A 393 29.94 22.21 -13.06
C THR A 393 28.71 21.37 -13.36
N PHE A 394 27.88 21.15 -12.34
CA PHE A 394 26.53 20.60 -12.49
C PHE A 394 25.55 21.76 -12.45
N GLU A 395 24.81 22.01 -13.53
CA GLU A 395 23.78 23.05 -13.63
C GLU A 395 22.38 22.41 -13.80
N ILE A 396 21.39 23.01 -13.14
CA ILE A 396 19.96 22.76 -13.38
C ILE A 396 19.30 24.05 -13.85
N LYS A 397 18.21 23.90 -14.60
CA LYS A 397 17.23 24.97 -14.83
C LYS A 397 15.87 24.50 -14.36
N THR A 398 15.19 25.27 -13.53
CA THR A 398 13.83 24.92 -13.06
C THR A 398 12.78 25.08 -14.16
N GLY A 399 11.59 24.48 -13.99
CA GLY A 399 10.47 24.61 -14.93
C GLY A 399 9.81 26.01 -14.92
N THR A 400 8.94 26.29 -15.90
CA THR A 400 8.23 27.57 -16.01
C THR A 400 7.25 27.85 -14.87
N ASN A 401 6.79 26.80 -14.19
CA ASN A 401 5.82 26.86 -13.09
C ASN A 401 6.43 26.39 -11.76
N ALA A 402 7.76 26.28 -11.68
CA ALA A 402 8.42 25.76 -10.48
C ALA A 402 8.17 26.70 -9.27
N PRO A 403 7.73 26.18 -8.11
CA PRO A 403 7.61 26.97 -6.90
C PRO A 403 9.00 27.39 -6.41
N ASN A 404 9.04 28.42 -5.55
CA ASN A 404 10.26 28.76 -4.83
C ASN A 404 10.69 27.58 -3.94
N ALA A 405 11.85 27.01 -4.23
CA ALA A 405 12.48 25.95 -3.45
C ALA A 405 13.99 26.21 -3.35
N SER A 406 14.65 25.71 -2.30
CA SER A 406 16.10 25.56 -2.34
C SER A 406 16.46 24.23 -2.99
N TYR A 407 17.61 24.16 -3.66
CA TYR A 407 18.05 22.93 -4.30
C TYR A 407 19.45 22.55 -3.83
N LYS A 408 19.73 21.25 -3.81
CA LYS A 408 21.08 20.70 -3.64
C LYS A 408 21.26 19.55 -4.64
N VAL A 409 22.50 19.29 -5.03
CA VAL A 409 22.84 18.07 -5.76
C VAL A 409 23.69 17.18 -4.86
N MET A 410 23.37 15.89 -4.81
CA MET A 410 24.15 14.89 -4.07
C MET A 410 24.81 13.97 -5.09
N ASN A 411 26.11 13.74 -4.94
CA ASN A 411 26.83 12.69 -5.66
C ASN A 411 26.68 11.40 -4.85
N LEU A 412 25.89 10.45 -5.37
CA LEU A 412 25.59 9.20 -4.69
C LEU A 412 26.81 8.27 -4.64
N THR A 413 27.62 8.27 -5.71
CA THR A 413 28.88 7.48 -5.80
C THR A 413 29.91 7.91 -4.74
N LYS A 414 30.04 9.22 -4.50
CA LYS A 414 31.05 9.79 -3.58
C LYS A 414 30.49 10.21 -2.21
N ASN A 415 29.19 10.06 -1.99
CA ASN A 415 28.45 10.53 -0.80
C ASN A 415 28.72 12.01 -0.44
N THR A 416 28.82 12.90 -1.44
CA THR A 416 29.04 14.35 -1.23
C THR A 416 27.78 15.15 -1.53
N VAL A 417 27.53 16.21 -0.76
CA VAL A 417 26.38 17.11 -0.93
C VAL A 417 26.88 18.50 -1.33
N HIS A 418 26.30 19.05 -2.38
CA HIS A 418 26.60 20.38 -2.90
C HIS A 418 25.32 21.22 -2.87
N HIS A 419 25.24 22.16 -1.93
CA HIS A 419 24.11 23.07 -1.83
C HIS A 419 24.14 24.10 -2.96
N MET A 420 23.01 24.30 -3.61
CA MET A 420 22.76 25.45 -4.49
C MET A 420 21.95 26.49 -3.70
N TRP A 421 21.55 27.59 -4.36
CA TRP A 421 20.71 28.63 -3.76
C TRP A 421 19.22 28.26 -3.76
N SER A 422 18.34 29.26 -3.74
CA SER A 422 16.89 29.09 -3.90
C SER A 422 16.41 29.74 -5.19
N GLY A 423 15.54 29.04 -5.92
CA GLY A 423 15.01 29.46 -7.21
C GLY A 423 13.52 29.14 -7.34
N GLY A 424 12.82 29.99 -8.09
CA GLY A 424 11.44 29.77 -8.52
C GLY A 424 11.40 29.34 -9.98
N ALA A 425 10.40 29.82 -10.72
CA ALA A 425 10.28 29.56 -12.15
C ALA A 425 11.52 29.97 -12.98
N ASN A 426 11.86 29.17 -13.99
CA ASN A 426 12.90 29.45 -15.01
C ASN A 426 14.29 29.84 -14.48
N THR A 427 14.65 29.45 -13.26
CA THR A 427 15.91 29.82 -12.60
C THR A 427 17.00 28.80 -12.93
N SER A 428 18.14 29.27 -13.46
CA SER A 428 19.38 28.46 -13.55
C SER A 428 20.08 28.44 -12.19
N MET A 429 20.61 27.27 -11.80
CA MET A 429 21.29 27.05 -10.53
C MET A 429 22.41 26.02 -10.70
N TRP A 430 23.56 26.19 -10.07
CA TRP A 430 24.69 25.28 -10.28
C TRP A 430 25.56 25.01 -9.04
N ALA A 431 26.24 23.86 -9.08
CA ALA A 431 27.35 23.50 -8.21
C ALA A 431 28.64 23.44 -9.03
N ASP A 432 29.60 24.31 -8.70
CA ASP A 432 30.93 24.37 -9.31
C ASP A 432 31.94 23.45 -8.58
N TRP A 433 33.15 23.31 -9.14
CA TRP A 433 34.30 22.62 -8.51
C TRP A 433 34.14 21.10 -8.35
N LEU A 434 33.35 20.47 -9.23
CA LEU A 434 33.15 19.03 -9.24
C LEU A 434 34.30 18.30 -9.95
N SER A 435 34.53 17.05 -9.52
CA SER A 435 35.46 16.11 -10.17
C SER A 435 34.73 15.25 -11.19
N PHE A 436 35.32 15.09 -12.37
CA PHE A 436 34.74 14.26 -13.43
C PHE A 436 34.99 12.77 -13.19
N ASN A 437 33.92 12.00 -13.30
CA ASN A 437 33.89 10.56 -13.49
C ASN A 437 32.58 10.25 -14.23
N PRO A 438 32.59 9.63 -15.43
CA PRO A 438 31.36 9.35 -16.17
C PRO A 438 30.41 8.41 -15.43
N ASN A 439 30.93 7.59 -14.50
CA ASN A 439 30.16 6.67 -13.67
C ASN A 439 29.59 7.31 -12.39
N ASP A 440 29.88 8.59 -12.09
CA ASP A 440 29.27 9.25 -10.94
C ASP A 440 27.76 9.40 -11.15
N GLU A 441 26.97 8.92 -10.19
CA GLU A 441 25.52 9.11 -10.17
C GLU A 441 25.17 10.33 -9.30
N PHE A 442 24.42 11.27 -9.87
CA PHE A 442 23.98 12.49 -9.19
C PHE A 442 22.46 12.52 -9.03
N VAL A 443 22.01 13.03 -7.89
CA VAL A 443 20.60 13.28 -7.60
C VAL A 443 20.38 14.75 -7.28
N VAL A 444 19.39 15.37 -7.91
CA VAL A 444 18.92 16.72 -7.58
C VAL A 444 17.81 16.59 -6.56
N VAL A 445 17.96 17.33 -5.47
CA VAL A 445 17.02 17.36 -4.36
C VAL A 445 16.48 18.78 -4.21
N ALA A 446 15.17 18.93 -4.39
CA ALA A 446 14.46 20.15 -4.04
C ALA A 446 14.06 20.12 -2.57
N VAL A 447 14.15 21.25 -1.87
CA VAL A 447 13.73 21.38 -0.48
C VAL A 447 12.65 22.45 -0.36
N VAL A 448 11.47 22.03 0.08
CA VAL A 448 10.26 22.86 0.23
C VAL A 448 9.73 22.65 1.63
N ASP A 449 9.53 23.73 2.40
CA ASP A 449 9.07 23.71 3.80
C ASP A 449 9.89 22.74 4.69
N GLY A 450 11.21 22.68 4.48
CA GLY A 450 12.13 21.79 5.20
C GLY A 450 12.05 20.31 4.80
N LYS A 451 11.26 19.95 3.78
CA LYS A 451 11.09 18.58 3.27
C LYS A 451 11.84 18.40 1.97
N GLU A 452 12.50 17.27 1.81
CA GLU A 452 13.42 17.01 0.70
C GLU A 452 12.82 16.04 -0.32
N TYR A 453 12.84 16.42 -1.59
CA TYR A 453 12.21 15.70 -2.70
C TYR A 453 13.27 15.37 -3.77
N VAL A 454 13.42 14.09 -4.13
CA VAL A 454 14.30 13.64 -5.21
C VAL A 454 13.63 13.90 -6.56
N VAL A 455 14.07 14.94 -7.27
CA VAL A 455 13.36 15.49 -8.45
C VAL A 455 14.07 15.21 -9.77
N TYR A 456 15.31 14.75 -9.72
CA TYR A 456 16.09 14.27 -10.85
C TYR A 456 17.15 13.29 -10.35
N LYS A 457 17.43 12.21 -11.08
CA LYS A 457 18.51 11.26 -10.79
C LYS A 457 19.08 10.76 -12.11
N ASP A 458 20.40 10.87 -12.30
CA ASP A 458 21.07 10.35 -13.49
C ASP A 458 22.59 10.24 -13.30
N LYS A 459 23.26 9.53 -14.20
CA LYS A 459 24.73 9.47 -14.27
C LYS A 459 25.31 10.61 -15.10
N VAL A 460 26.55 10.99 -14.80
CA VAL A 460 27.32 11.97 -15.59
C VAL A 460 27.33 11.63 -17.08
N GLU A 461 27.52 10.37 -17.46
CA GLU A 461 27.54 9.93 -18.87
C GLU A 461 26.28 10.31 -19.68
N ASN A 462 25.12 10.47 -19.03
CA ASN A 462 23.84 10.79 -19.67
C ASN A 462 23.52 12.30 -19.71
N ILE A 463 24.20 13.11 -18.88
CA ILE A 463 23.95 14.56 -18.73
C ILE A 463 25.16 15.42 -19.14
N MET A 464 26.21 14.80 -19.68
CA MET A 464 27.42 15.47 -20.12
C MET A 464 27.20 16.22 -21.44
N ASN A 465 27.59 17.50 -21.47
CA ASN A 465 27.54 18.39 -22.65
C ASN A 465 28.90 18.99 -22.98
#